data_AF-A0A2R6I0U3-F1
#
_entry.id   AF-A0A2R6I0U3-F1
#
_cell.length_a   1.000
_cell.length_b   1.000
_cell.length_c   1.000
_cell.angle_alpha   90.00
_cell.angle_beta   90.00
_cell.angle_gamma   90.00
#
_symmetry.space_group_name_H-M   'P 1'
#
loop_
_entity.id
_entity.type
_entity.pdbx_description
1 polymer ?
#
loop_
_entity_poly.entity_id
_entity_poly.type
_entity_poly.pdbx_seq_one_letter_code
_entity_poly.pdbx_strand_id
1 'polypeptide(L)' 'MTILHAEEIRDMTPAEREAELEELETELLNARAVQAAGGAPDDPGRIPELRKAIARIKTIQNEEADE' A
#
# COMPACT_ATOMS: atom_id res chain seq x y z
N MET A 1 -1.64 -6.45 11.40
CA MET A 1 -0.23 -6.03 11.44
C MET A 1 -0.08 -4.75 10.62
N THR A 2 1.02 -4.01 10.74
CA THR A 2 1.26 -2.82 9.92
C THR A 2 2.29 -3.18 8.85
N ILE A 3 1.95 -2.98 7.57
CA ILE A 3 2.86 -3.29 6.45
C ILE A 3 4.01 -2.28 6.38
N LEU A 4 3.72 -0.98 6.53
CA LEU A 4 4.71 0.11 6.47
C LEU A 4 4.39 1.17 7.52
N HIS A 5 5.34 1.60 8.32
CA HIS A 5 5.19 2.71 9.26
C HIS A 5 5.45 4.06 8.57
N ALA A 6 4.97 5.14 9.17
CA ALA A 6 5.11 6.47 8.59
C ALA A 6 6.57 6.94 8.58
N GLU A 7 7.36 6.56 9.58
CA GLU A 7 8.80 6.87 9.66
C GLU A 7 9.55 6.23 8.49
N GLU A 8 9.31 4.94 8.24
CA GLU A 8 9.91 4.20 7.13
C GLU A 8 9.61 4.84 5.76
N ILE A 9 8.37 5.30 5.56
CA ILE A 9 7.99 5.99 4.32
C ILE A 9 8.68 7.35 4.22
N ARG A 10 8.79 8.12 5.32
CA ARG A 10 9.47 9.43 5.29
C ARG A 10 10.95 9.31 4.97
N ASP A 11 11.59 8.20 5.37
CA ASP A 11 12.99 7.93 5.05
C ASP A 11 13.22 7.53 3.57
N MET A 12 12.18 7.12 2.85
CA MET A 12 12.25 6.84 1.41
C MET A 12 12.37 8.11 0.57
N THR A 13 13.14 8.03 -0.51
CA THR A 13 13.12 9.03 -1.58
C THR A 13 11.78 9.02 -2.34
N PRO A 14 11.43 10.09 -3.07
CA PRO A 14 10.20 10.13 -3.87
C PRO A 14 10.08 8.97 -4.87
N ALA A 15 11.20 8.57 -5.48
CA ALA A 15 11.22 7.46 -6.44
C ALA A 15 11.00 6.10 -5.75
N GLU A 16 11.58 5.90 -4.56
CA GLU A 16 11.37 4.68 -3.77
C GLU A 16 9.91 4.58 -3.31
N ARG A 17 9.30 5.68 -2.89
CA ARG A 17 7.86 5.69 -2.53
C ARG A 17 6.96 5.36 -3.70
N GLU A 18 7.28 5.87 -4.88
CA GLU A 18 6.50 5.59 -6.09
C GLU A 18 6.60 4.11 -6.47
N ALA A 19 7.80 3.53 -6.42
CA ALA A 19 8.01 2.10 -6.67
C ALA A 19 7.25 1.24 -5.64
N GLU A 20 7.37 1.54 -4.35
CA GLU A 20 6.65 0.84 -3.28
C GLU A 20 5.13 0.97 -3.45
N LEU A 21 4.65 2.14 -3.86
CA LEU A 21 3.22 2.35 -4.13
C LEU A 21 2.72 1.46 -5.27
N GLU A 22 3.46 1.37 -6.37
CA GLU A 22 3.11 0.52 -7.52
C GLU A 22 3.07 -0.96 -7.13
N GLU A 23 4.02 -1.42 -6.32
CA GLU A 23 4.06 -2.80 -5.80
C GLU A 23 2.82 -3.11 -4.95
N LEU A 24 2.47 -2.24 -3.99
CA LEU A 24 1.31 -2.42 -3.12
C LEU A 24 -0.02 -2.38 -3.89
N GLU A 25 -0.12 -1.51 -4.90
CA GLU A 25 -1.30 -1.43 -5.76
C GLU A 25 -1.47 -2.68 -6.63
N THR A 26 -0.36 -3.21 -7.17
CA THR A 26 -0.34 -4.48 -7.90
C THR A 26 -0.76 -5.64 -7.01
N GLU A 27 -0.27 -5.69 -5.78
CA GLU A 27 -0.67 -6.73 -4.83
C GLU A 27 -2.16 -6.64 -4.47
N LEU A 28 -2.66 -5.42 -4.21
CA LEU A 28 -4.07 -5.19 -3.93
C LEU A 28 -4.97 -5.61 -5.11
N LEU A 29 -4.53 -5.35 -6.34
CA LEU A 29 -5.23 -5.78 -7.55
C LEU A 29 -5.35 -7.31 -7.59
N ASN A 30 -4.25 -8.02 -7.35
CA ASN A 30 -4.23 -9.49 -7.34
C ASN A 30 -5.12 -10.07 -6.24
N ALA A 31 -5.04 -9.53 -5.02
CA ALA A 31 -5.87 -9.96 -3.90
C ALA A 31 -7.37 -9.78 -4.19
N ARG A 32 -7.74 -8.66 -4.84
CA ARG A 32 -9.13 -8.42 -5.28
C ARG A 32 -9.57 -9.35 -6.39
N ALA A 33 -8.69 -9.70 -7.33
CA ALA A 33 -9.01 -10.63 -8.40
C ALA A 33 -9.37 -12.02 -7.84
N VAL A 34 -8.61 -12.53 -6.86
CA VAL A 34 -8.90 -13.78 -6.17
C VAL A 34 -10.26 -13.70 -5.45
N GLN A 35 -10.50 -12.62 -4.70
CA GLN A 35 -11.76 -12.41 -4.00
C GLN A 35 -12.96 -12.37 -4.97
N ALA A 36 -12.82 -11.68 -6.10
CA ALA A 36 -13.86 -11.56 -7.12
C ALA A 36 -14.15 -12.89 -7.83
N ALA A 37 -13.15 -13.75 -7.99
CA ALA A 37 -13.32 -15.11 -8.51
C ALA A 37 -14.00 -16.07 -7.50
N GLY A 38 -14.35 -15.59 -6.30
CA GLY A 38 -14.92 -16.41 -5.23
C GLY A 38 -13.86 -17.24 -4.50
N GLY A 39 -12.58 -16.95 -4.69
CA GLY A 39 -11.49 -17.56 -3.95
C GLY A 39 -11.51 -17.13 -2.49
N ALA A 40 -11.27 -18.09 -1.59
CA ALA A 40 -11.03 -17.76 -0.19
C ALA A 40 -9.68 -17.04 -0.08
N PRO A 41 -9.62 -15.85 0.55
CA PRO A 41 -8.34 -15.19 0.79
C PRO A 41 -7.51 -15.99 1.79
N ASP A 42 -6.21 -16.14 1.52
CA ASP A 42 -5.27 -16.78 2.44
C ASP A 42 -5.14 -16.00 3.77
N ASP A 43 -5.26 -14.67 3.69
CA ASP A 43 -5.35 -13.78 4.84
C ASP A 43 -6.45 -12.73 4.64
N PRO A 44 -7.56 -12.78 5.41
CA PRO A 44 -8.63 -11.78 5.32
C PRO A 44 -8.19 -10.37 5.76
N GLY A 45 -7.10 -10.26 6.54
CA GLY A 45 -6.49 -9.00 6.95
C GLY A 45 -5.67 -8.32 5.87
N ARG A 46 -5.28 -9.03 4.81
CA ARG A 46 -4.33 -8.51 3.81
C ARG A 46 -4.86 -7.32 3.03
N ILE A 47 -6.08 -7.40 2.51
CA ILE A 47 -6.70 -6.29 1.75
C ILE A 47 -6.80 -4.99 2.55
N PRO A 48 -7.35 -4.97 3.79
CA PRO A 48 -7.42 -3.73 4.57
C PRO A 48 -6.02 -3.22 4.98
N GLU A 49 -5.03 -4.10 5.13
CA GLU A 49 -3.66 -3.68 5.40
C GLU A 49 -3.00 -3.01 4.19
N LEU A 50 -3.10 -3.60 2.99
CA LEU A 50 -2.61 -3.02 1.74
C LEU A 50 -3.21 -1.64 1.48
N ARG A 51 -4.53 -1.50 1.66
CA ARG A 51 -5.22 -0.21 1.52
C ARG A 51 -4.69 0.86 2.47
N LYS A 52 -4.36 0.49 3.72
CA LYS A 52 -3.81 1.43 4.71
C LYS A 52 -2.38 1.82 4.36
N ALA A 53 -1.56 0.90 3.88
CA ALA A 53 -0.19 1.18 3.44
C ALA A 53 -0.19 2.16 2.25
N ILE A 54 -0.99 1.88 1.20
CA ILE A 54 -1.16 2.76 0.04
C ILE A 54 -1.62 4.16 0.46
N ALA A 55 -2.63 4.25 1.34
CA ALA A 55 -3.14 5.53 1.82
C ALA A 55 -2.04 6.32 2.55
N ARG A 56 -1.22 5.66 3.37
CA ARG A 56 -0.13 6.29 4.11
C ARG A 56 0.96 6.85 3.19
N ILE A 57 1.35 6.11 2.15
CA ILE A 57 2.31 6.61 1.14
C ILE A 57 1.75 7.85 0.44
N LYS A 58 0.51 7.79 -0.07
CA LYS A 58 -0.13 8.93 -0.75
C LYS A 58 -0.27 10.15 0.15
N THR A 59 -0.57 9.94 1.43
CA THR A 59 -0.61 11.03 2.42
C THR A 59 0.75 11.70 2.54
N ILE A 60 1.83 10.94 2.71
CA ILE A 60 3.18 11.52 2.86
C ILE A 60 3.65 12.18 1.55
N GLN A 61 3.37 11.59 0.39
CA GLN A 61 3.62 12.23 -0.91
C GLN A 61 2.91 13.58 -1.03
N ASN A 62 1.67 13.69 -0.54
CA ASN A 62 0.95 14.96 -0.54
C ASN A 62 1.50 15.95 0.49
N GLU A 63 1.85 15.49 1.70
CA GLU A 63 2.48 16.32 2.74
C GLU A 63 3.74 17.00 2.21
N GLU A 64 4.61 16.27 1.48
CA GLU A 64 5.86 16.82 0.93
C GLU A 64 5.70 17.63 -0.36
N ALA A 65 4.60 17.46 -1.09
CA ALA A 65 4.32 18.26 -2.29
C ALA A 65 3.79 19.66 -1.96
N ASP A 66 3.18 19.81 -0.78
CA ASP A 66 2.61 21.06 -0.28
C ASP A 66 3.65 21.93 0.50
N GLU A 67 4.88 21.43 0.68
CA GLU A 67 6.04 22.15 1.27
C GLU A 67 6.92 22.84 0.21
#